data_AF-K2EW59-F1
#
_entry.id   AF-K2EW59-F1
#
_cell.length_a   1.000
_cell.length_b   1.000
_cell.length_c   1.000
_cell.angle_alpha   90.00
_cell.angle_beta   90.00
_cell.angle_gamma   90.00
#
_symmetry.space_group_name_H-M   'P 1'
#
loop_
_entity.id
_entity.type
_entity.pdbx_description
1 polymer ?
#
loop_
_entity_poly.entity_id
_entity_poly.type
_entity_poly.pdbx_seq_one_letter_code
_entity_poly.pdbx_strand_id
1 'polypeptide(L)'
;MEVISYYAISTSSDLAVERGTYETFKGSLWDQGILPIDSLDLVAKTRPERMFEVDRTQRLDWDTLRAKVQKDGMRNSNVMAIAPTATISNICGVSQSIEPTFQNLYVKSNLSGEFTVINPYLVRALKERGLWDAVMVNDLKHFEGSVQKISRIPEELKAIFATAFEVDTRWIVDAASRRQKWIDQAQSLNLYIAGANGKKLDITYKMAWLRGLKTTYYLRALGATSAEKSTINTGALNAVKPATVAVPVAAVAPVVEAQKPEAPAEEEGFAQAAPVPMACSIDNPDCEACQ
;
A
#
# COMPACT_ATOMS: atom_id res chain seq x y z
N MET A 1 14.02 -8.53 -7.48
CA MET A 1 14.05 -7.80 -8.77
C MET A 1 15.19 -8.25 -9.66
N GLU A 2 16.40 -8.44 -9.12
CA GLU A 2 17.52 -9.06 -9.87
C GLU A 2 17.12 -10.36 -10.58
N VAL A 3 16.52 -11.29 -9.84
CA VAL A 3 16.02 -12.58 -10.36
C VAL A 3 15.00 -12.40 -11.48
N ILE A 4 14.05 -11.48 -11.33
CA ILE A 4 13.01 -11.22 -12.34
C ILE A 4 13.65 -10.70 -13.63
N SER A 5 14.61 -9.77 -13.49
CA SER A 5 15.33 -9.19 -14.63
C SER A 5 16.14 -10.23 -15.38
N TYR A 6 16.88 -11.08 -14.64
CA TYR A 6 17.66 -12.16 -15.21
C TYR A 6 16.83 -13.07 -16.11
N TYR A 7 15.70 -13.57 -15.57
CA TYR A 7 14.85 -14.49 -16.32
C TYR A 7 14.03 -13.81 -17.42
N ALA A 8 13.60 -12.56 -17.24
CA ALA A 8 12.92 -11.81 -18.29
C ALA A 8 13.83 -11.59 -19.51
N ILE A 9 15.08 -11.21 -19.28
CA ILE A 9 16.10 -11.05 -20.33
C ILE A 9 16.43 -12.39 -20.97
N SER A 10 16.70 -13.43 -20.17
CA SER A 10 16.98 -14.79 -20.69
C SER A 10 15.85 -15.30 -21.58
N THR A 11 14.60 -15.17 -21.12
CA THR A 11 13.43 -15.62 -21.88
C THR A 11 13.26 -14.83 -23.18
N SER A 12 13.48 -13.51 -23.17
CA SER A 12 13.44 -12.71 -24.39
C SER A 12 14.53 -13.11 -25.38
N SER A 13 15.69 -13.54 -24.88
CA SER A 13 16.77 -14.08 -25.70
C SER A 13 16.43 -15.47 -26.27
N ASP A 14 15.81 -16.36 -25.49
CA ASP A 14 15.30 -17.65 -25.99
C ASP A 14 14.26 -17.45 -27.11
N LEU A 15 13.35 -16.49 -26.95
CA LEU A 15 12.38 -16.13 -27.99
C LEU A 15 13.04 -15.53 -29.24
N ALA A 16 14.23 -14.92 -29.12
CA ALA A 16 14.96 -14.40 -30.26
C ALA A 16 15.52 -15.54 -31.13
N VAL A 17 15.92 -16.65 -30.51
CA VAL A 17 16.33 -17.87 -31.23
C VAL A 17 15.15 -18.47 -31.99
N GLU A 18 13.98 -18.56 -31.33
CA GLU A 18 12.78 -19.15 -31.95
C GLU A 18 12.20 -18.27 -33.07
N ARG A 19 12.17 -16.95 -32.88
CA ARG A 19 11.35 -16.02 -33.69
C ARG A 19 12.16 -14.93 -34.41
N GLY A 20 13.46 -14.92 -34.25
CA GLY A 20 14.33 -13.81 -34.63
C GLY A 20 14.27 -12.64 -33.64
N THR A 21 15.29 -11.78 -33.71
CA THR A 21 15.35 -10.55 -32.89
C THR A 21 14.26 -9.56 -33.27
N TYR A 22 13.99 -8.56 -32.41
CA TYR A 22 13.19 -7.41 -32.85
C TYR A 22 13.91 -6.61 -33.93
N GLU A 23 13.15 -5.89 -34.75
CA GLU A 23 13.61 -5.23 -35.99
C GLU A 23 14.80 -4.27 -35.77
N THR A 24 14.78 -3.50 -34.69
CA THR A 24 15.80 -2.51 -34.36
C THR A 24 16.81 -3.00 -33.31
N PHE A 25 17.06 -4.31 -33.24
CA PHE A 25 18.02 -4.89 -32.30
C PHE A 25 19.45 -4.42 -32.55
N LYS A 26 19.87 -4.37 -33.83
CA LYS A 26 21.22 -3.97 -34.20
C LYS A 26 21.51 -2.52 -33.81
N GLY A 27 22.64 -2.32 -33.12
CA GLY A 27 23.04 -1.03 -32.54
C GLY A 27 22.38 -0.71 -31.19
N SER A 28 21.45 -1.51 -30.68
CA SER A 28 20.87 -1.31 -29.35
C SER A 28 21.89 -1.56 -28.22
N LEU A 29 21.53 -1.16 -26.99
CA LEU A 29 22.34 -1.47 -25.81
C LEU A 29 22.51 -3.00 -25.62
N TRP A 30 21.48 -3.79 -25.95
CA TRP A 30 21.54 -5.25 -25.87
C TRP A 30 22.58 -5.83 -26.85
N ASP A 31 22.61 -5.35 -28.09
CA ASP A 31 23.58 -5.75 -29.12
C ASP A 31 25.02 -5.34 -28.73
N GLN A 32 25.15 -4.21 -28.02
CA GLN A 32 26.42 -3.76 -27.43
C GLN A 32 26.80 -4.52 -26.15
N GLY A 33 25.97 -5.45 -25.68
CA GLY A 33 26.19 -6.17 -24.43
C GLY A 33 26.13 -5.26 -23.19
N ILE A 34 25.31 -4.22 -23.19
CA ILE A 34 25.07 -3.30 -22.07
C ILE A 34 23.69 -3.62 -21.49
N LEU A 35 23.66 -4.25 -20.31
CA LEU A 35 22.43 -4.62 -19.60
C LEU A 35 22.01 -3.47 -18.64
N PRO A 36 20.84 -3.53 -18.00
CA PRO A 36 20.38 -2.47 -17.10
C PRO A 36 21.39 -2.11 -16.01
N ILE A 37 22.12 -3.09 -15.47
CA ILE A 37 23.12 -2.87 -14.42
C ILE A 37 24.33 -2.07 -14.92
N ASP A 38 24.75 -2.28 -16.17
CA ASP A 38 25.88 -1.58 -16.79
C ASP A 38 25.48 -0.19 -17.26
N SER A 39 24.21 0.00 -17.64
CA SER A 39 23.68 1.29 -18.07
C SER A 39 23.87 2.39 -17.01
N LEU A 40 23.94 2.00 -15.74
CA LEU A 40 24.23 2.90 -14.64
C LEU A 40 25.60 3.60 -14.76
N ASP A 41 26.59 2.98 -15.41
CA ASP A 41 27.90 3.61 -15.63
C ASP A 41 27.83 4.66 -16.73
N LEU A 42 26.96 4.47 -17.72
CA LEU A 42 26.65 5.50 -18.70
C LEU A 42 25.95 6.68 -18.02
N VAL A 43 25.01 6.42 -17.11
CA VAL A 43 24.35 7.48 -16.34
C VAL A 43 25.36 8.22 -15.46
N ALA A 44 26.21 7.50 -14.72
CA ALA A 44 27.22 8.10 -13.85
C ALA A 44 28.12 9.10 -14.59
N LYS A 45 28.52 8.81 -15.84
CA LYS A 45 29.33 9.70 -16.68
C LYS A 45 28.64 11.02 -17.04
N THR A 46 27.30 11.05 -17.05
CA THR A 46 26.51 12.25 -17.37
C THR A 46 26.15 13.08 -16.13
N ARG A 47 26.44 12.58 -14.93
CA ARG A 47 26.14 13.23 -13.66
C ARG A 47 27.36 14.00 -13.15
N PRO A 48 27.18 15.13 -12.46
CA PRO A 48 28.28 15.77 -11.76
C PRO A 48 28.94 14.82 -10.75
N GLU A 49 30.20 15.08 -10.43
CA GLU A 49 30.96 14.27 -9.49
C GLU A 49 30.21 14.15 -8.15
N ARG A 50 30.17 12.94 -7.58
CA ARG A 50 29.49 12.62 -6.31
C ARG A 50 27.97 12.85 -6.32
N MET A 51 27.36 13.12 -7.48
CA MET A 51 25.92 13.34 -7.65
C MET A 51 25.21 12.14 -8.30
N PHE A 52 25.71 10.92 -8.03
CA PHE A 52 25.08 9.66 -8.43
C PHE A 52 25.50 8.54 -7.46
N GLU A 53 24.56 8.05 -6.66
CA GLU A 53 24.84 7.06 -5.61
C GLU A 53 23.84 5.90 -5.67
N VAL A 54 24.21 4.86 -6.41
CA VAL A 54 23.40 3.65 -6.62
C VAL A 54 24.20 2.41 -6.24
N ASP A 55 23.59 1.54 -5.43
CA ASP A 55 24.16 0.25 -5.03
C ASP A 55 24.41 -0.66 -6.24
N ARG A 56 25.65 -1.15 -6.37
CA ARG A 56 26.08 -1.99 -7.52
C ARG A 56 26.11 -3.48 -7.22
N THR A 57 25.66 -3.91 -6.03
CA THR A 57 25.66 -5.32 -5.63
C THR A 57 24.90 -6.19 -6.62
N GLN A 58 25.53 -7.29 -7.05
CA GLN A 58 24.96 -8.33 -7.92
C GLN A 58 25.17 -9.69 -7.24
N ARG A 59 24.30 -10.66 -7.51
CA ARG A 59 24.34 -12.01 -6.96
C ARG A 59 24.20 -13.11 -8.00
N LEU A 60 23.69 -12.81 -9.19
CA LEU A 60 23.56 -13.76 -10.29
C LEU A 60 24.73 -13.66 -11.28
N ASP A 61 24.89 -14.69 -12.12
CA ASP A 61 25.91 -14.74 -13.16
C ASP A 61 25.46 -13.97 -14.42
N TRP A 62 25.68 -12.65 -14.37
CA TRP A 62 25.32 -11.72 -15.44
C TRP A 62 26.22 -11.82 -16.67
N ASP A 63 27.42 -12.38 -16.55
CA ASP A 63 28.35 -12.52 -17.68
C ASP A 63 27.88 -13.63 -18.62
N THR A 64 27.43 -14.76 -18.08
CA THR A 64 26.80 -15.81 -18.88
C THR A 64 25.55 -15.30 -19.60
N LEU A 65 24.69 -14.53 -18.91
CA LEU A 65 23.49 -13.96 -19.52
C LEU A 65 23.84 -12.93 -20.62
N ARG A 66 24.84 -12.09 -20.40
CA ARG A 66 25.34 -11.12 -21.39
C ARG A 66 25.84 -11.83 -22.64
N ALA A 67 26.66 -12.87 -22.49
CA ALA A 67 27.17 -13.66 -23.60
C ALA A 67 26.02 -14.32 -24.38
N LYS A 68 25.01 -14.85 -23.68
CA LYS A 68 23.79 -15.37 -24.30
C LYS A 68 23.08 -14.29 -25.13
N VAL A 69 22.80 -13.12 -24.55
CA VAL A 69 22.13 -12.01 -25.24
C VAL A 69 22.90 -11.54 -26.47
N GLN A 70 24.23 -11.45 -26.41
CA GLN A 70 25.04 -11.05 -27.57
C GLN A 70 25.04 -12.09 -28.69
N LYS A 71 25.00 -13.38 -28.33
CA LYS A 71 24.97 -14.48 -29.29
C LYS A 71 23.59 -14.65 -29.93
N ASP A 72 22.57 -14.76 -29.10
CA ASP A 72 21.22 -15.16 -29.50
C ASP A 72 20.34 -13.94 -29.84
N GLY A 73 20.71 -12.76 -29.35
CA GLY A 73 19.94 -11.53 -29.47
C GLY A 73 18.80 -11.43 -28.45
N MET A 74 17.90 -10.48 -28.68
CA MET A 74 16.70 -10.24 -27.87
C MET A 74 15.45 -10.14 -28.76
N ARG A 75 14.34 -10.71 -28.30
CA ARG A 75 13.04 -10.59 -28.98
C ARG A 75 12.31 -9.30 -28.67
N ASN A 76 12.56 -8.70 -27.51
CA ASN A 76 11.89 -7.52 -27.02
C ASN A 76 12.92 -6.41 -26.77
N SER A 77 12.60 -5.18 -27.17
CA SER A 77 13.50 -4.04 -26.93
C SER A 77 13.55 -3.62 -25.47
N ASN A 78 12.45 -3.83 -24.73
CA ASN A 78 12.34 -3.66 -23.29
C ASN A 78 11.47 -4.79 -22.73
N VAL A 79 11.75 -5.23 -21.52
CA VAL A 79 11.08 -6.37 -20.88
C VAL A 79 10.50 -6.06 -19.50
N MET A 80 10.84 -4.92 -18.87
CA MET A 80 10.40 -4.63 -17.49
C MET A 80 9.91 -3.20 -17.30
N ALA A 81 8.71 -3.08 -16.75
CA ALA A 81 8.19 -1.86 -16.16
C ALA A 81 7.31 -2.22 -14.97
N ILE A 82 7.39 -1.46 -13.88
CA ILE A 82 6.50 -1.64 -12.73
C ILE A 82 5.39 -0.60 -12.82
N ALA A 83 4.22 -1.04 -13.28
CA ALA A 83 3.02 -0.21 -13.42
C ALA A 83 2.14 -0.26 -12.15
N PRO A 84 1.17 0.66 -12.01
CA PRO A 84 0.13 0.55 -11.00
C PRO A 84 -0.73 -0.70 -11.25
N THR A 85 -1.11 -1.41 -10.19
CA THR A 85 -1.89 -2.65 -10.29
C THR A 85 -3.23 -2.57 -9.57
N ALA A 86 -3.80 -1.37 -9.41
CA ALA A 86 -4.99 -1.11 -8.58
C ALA A 86 -6.13 -2.14 -8.78
N THR A 87 -6.55 -2.38 -10.03
CA THR A 87 -7.64 -3.34 -10.31
C THR A 87 -7.20 -4.80 -10.12
N ILE A 88 -6.09 -5.21 -10.73
CA ILE A 88 -5.66 -6.62 -10.73
C ILE A 88 -5.18 -7.10 -9.35
N SER A 89 -4.61 -6.21 -8.53
CA SER A 89 -4.24 -6.53 -7.15
C SER A 89 -5.46 -6.76 -6.26
N ASN A 90 -6.53 -5.99 -6.47
CA ASN A 90 -7.81 -6.22 -5.80
C ASN A 90 -8.42 -7.57 -6.20
N ILE A 91 -8.35 -7.94 -7.48
CA ILE A 91 -8.81 -9.25 -7.97
C ILE A 91 -8.02 -10.38 -7.32
N CYS A 92 -6.69 -10.25 -7.27
CA CYS A 92 -5.81 -11.28 -6.70
C CYS A 92 -5.75 -11.26 -5.15
N GLY A 93 -6.36 -10.27 -4.49
CA GLY A 93 -6.29 -10.13 -3.03
C GLY A 93 -4.89 -9.81 -2.48
N VAL A 94 -4.07 -9.07 -3.23
CA VAL A 94 -2.69 -8.70 -2.84
C VAL A 94 -2.52 -7.18 -2.76
N SER A 95 -1.40 -6.73 -2.18
CA SER A 95 -1.06 -5.30 -2.13
C SER A 95 -0.80 -4.72 -3.52
N GLN A 96 -0.99 -3.41 -3.65
CA GLN A 96 -0.80 -2.71 -4.92
C GLN A 96 0.68 -2.52 -5.25
N SER A 97 1.12 -3.09 -6.36
CA SER A 97 2.44 -2.90 -6.96
C SER A 97 3.59 -2.97 -5.93
N ILE A 98 4.38 -1.91 -5.82
CA ILE A 98 5.50 -1.74 -4.89
C ILE A 98 5.18 -0.81 -3.72
N GLU A 99 3.90 -0.55 -3.48
CA GLU A 99 3.45 0.43 -2.50
C GLU A 99 3.44 -0.16 -1.08
N PRO A 100 3.84 0.62 -0.05
CA PRO A 100 3.52 0.27 1.32
C PRO A 100 2.00 0.27 1.54
N THR A 101 1.52 -0.50 2.51
CA THR A 101 0.10 -0.52 2.89
C THR A 101 -0.35 0.89 3.26
N PHE A 102 -1.32 1.42 2.51
CA PHE A 102 -1.81 2.79 2.73
C PHE A 102 -2.43 2.97 4.12
N GLN A 103 -3.31 2.05 4.51
CA GLN A 103 -3.96 1.97 5.82
C GLN A 103 -4.21 0.50 6.15
N ASN A 104 -4.04 0.08 7.41
CA ASN A 104 -4.39 -1.28 7.83
C ASN A 104 -5.89 -1.48 8.07
N LEU A 105 -6.68 -0.42 7.99
CA LEU A 105 -8.14 -0.45 8.12
C LEU A 105 -8.72 0.46 7.05
N TYR A 106 -9.65 -0.04 6.25
CA TYR A 106 -10.38 0.75 5.27
C TYR A 106 -11.85 0.32 5.21
N VAL A 107 -12.71 1.23 4.79
CA VAL A 107 -14.14 0.95 4.60
C VAL A 107 -14.39 0.64 3.13
N LYS A 108 -15.04 -0.49 2.88
CA LYS A 108 -15.52 -0.88 1.55
C LYS A 108 -17.04 -0.78 1.54
N SER A 109 -17.57 0.14 0.74
CA SER A 109 -19.01 0.26 0.52
C SER A 109 -19.43 -0.61 -0.66
N ASN A 110 -20.50 -1.38 -0.51
CA ASN A 110 -21.16 -2.13 -1.59
C ASN A 110 -22.69 -1.93 -1.52
N LEU A 111 -23.44 -2.62 -2.37
CA LEU A 111 -24.92 -2.52 -2.42
C LEU A 111 -25.60 -2.90 -1.09
N SER A 112 -24.94 -3.66 -0.24
CA SER A 112 -25.45 -4.17 1.05
C SER A 112 -25.00 -3.35 2.26
N GLY A 113 -24.24 -2.26 2.05
CA GLY A 113 -23.78 -1.36 3.11
C GLY A 113 -22.27 -1.14 3.15
N GLU A 114 -21.79 -0.62 4.28
CA GLU A 114 -20.38 -0.33 4.51
C GLU A 114 -19.73 -1.39 5.39
N PHE A 115 -18.62 -1.96 4.90
CA PHE A 115 -17.89 -3.01 5.59
C PHE A 115 -16.49 -2.52 5.95
N THR A 116 -16.17 -2.50 7.24
CA THR A 116 -14.80 -2.26 7.69
C THR A 116 -13.95 -3.50 7.41
N VAL A 117 -12.90 -3.32 6.62
CA VAL A 117 -11.91 -4.36 6.30
C VAL A 117 -10.60 -4.02 6.99
N ILE A 118 -10.08 -4.96 7.77
CA ILE A 118 -8.80 -4.84 8.46
C ILE A 118 -7.79 -5.72 7.73
N ASN A 119 -6.54 -5.27 7.64
CA ASN A 119 -5.42 -5.98 7.03
C ASN A 119 -5.35 -7.42 7.59
N PRO A 120 -5.58 -8.45 6.77
CA PRO A 120 -5.69 -9.83 7.25
C PRO A 120 -4.37 -10.34 7.84
N TYR A 121 -3.23 -9.81 7.39
CA TYR A 121 -1.92 -10.13 7.94
C TYR A 121 -1.75 -9.57 9.36
N LEU A 122 -2.25 -8.36 9.63
CA LEU A 122 -2.27 -7.76 10.97
C LEU A 122 -3.16 -8.56 11.91
N VAL A 123 -4.38 -8.90 11.48
CA VAL A 123 -5.31 -9.71 12.28
C VAL A 123 -4.67 -11.05 12.67
N ARG A 124 -4.01 -11.73 11.72
CA ARG A 124 -3.30 -12.98 11.98
C ARG A 124 -2.18 -12.80 13.01
N ALA A 125 -1.32 -11.80 12.82
CA ALA A 125 -0.21 -11.53 13.73
C ALA A 125 -0.65 -11.17 15.16
N LEU A 126 -1.79 -10.47 15.29
CA LEU A 126 -2.41 -10.15 16.58
C LEU A 126 -3.03 -11.40 17.23
N LYS A 127 -3.71 -12.25 16.45
CA LYS A 127 -4.26 -13.52 16.95
C LYS A 127 -3.18 -14.46 17.46
N GLU A 128 -2.09 -14.61 16.73
CA GLU A 128 -0.92 -15.42 17.12
C GLU A 128 -0.31 -14.97 18.46
N ARG A 129 -0.45 -13.70 18.82
CA ARG A 129 0.03 -13.13 20.09
C ARG A 129 -1.04 -13.04 21.17
N GLY A 130 -2.26 -13.53 20.92
CA GLY A 130 -3.38 -13.38 21.85
C GLY A 130 -3.82 -11.93 22.10
N LEU A 131 -3.54 -11.04 21.14
CA LEU A 131 -3.85 -9.60 21.23
C LEU A 131 -5.14 -9.22 20.48
N TRP A 132 -5.80 -10.19 19.84
CA TRP A 132 -6.99 -9.95 19.04
C TRP A 132 -8.27 -10.08 19.87
N ASP A 133 -8.82 -8.94 20.27
CA ASP A 133 -10.08 -8.85 21.01
C ASP A 133 -10.90 -7.61 20.58
N ALA A 134 -12.11 -7.46 21.15
CA ALA A 134 -13.00 -6.35 20.84
C ALA A 134 -12.37 -4.97 21.15
N VAL A 135 -11.54 -4.90 22.19
CA VAL A 135 -10.82 -3.66 22.56
C VAL A 135 -9.82 -3.30 21.46
N MET A 136 -9.03 -4.27 20.98
CA MET A 136 -8.10 -4.08 19.88
C MET A 136 -8.80 -3.63 18.59
N VAL A 137 -9.96 -4.21 18.27
CA VAL A 137 -10.76 -3.78 17.11
C VAL A 137 -11.20 -2.31 17.26
N ASN A 138 -11.62 -1.90 18.45
CA ASN A 138 -12.01 -0.51 18.71
C ASN A 138 -10.80 0.44 18.67
N ASP A 139 -9.65 0.03 19.20
CA ASP A 139 -8.41 0.81 19.12
C ASP A 139 -7.99 1.00 17.65
N LEU A 140 -8.04 -0.06 16.83
CA LEU A 140 -7.73 0.03 15.41
C LEU A 140 -8.70 0.97 14.67
N LYS A 141 -9.98 0.98 15.02
CA LYS A 141 -10.94 1.96 14.46
C LYS A 141 -10.61 3.39 14.90
N HIS A 142 -10.34 3.58 16.20
CA HIS A 142 -10.02 4.89 16.78
C HIS A 142 -8.77 5.51 16.15
N PHE A 143 -7.73 4.70 15.89
CA PHE A 143 -6.50 5.14 15.24
C PHE A 143 -6.49 4.97 13.72
N GLU A 144 -7.66 4.79 13.08
CA GLU A 144 -7.81 4.67 11.62
C GLU A 144 -6.88 3.62 10.99
N GLY A 145 -6.65 2.50 11.70
CA GLY A 145 -5.77 1.40 11.30
C GLY A 145 -4.29 1.60 11.61
N SER A 146 -3.88 2.74 12.17
CA SER A 146 -2.53 2.89 12.69
C SER A 146 -2.34 2.05 13.95
N VAL A 147 -1.25 1.28 13.98
CA VAL A 147 -0.86 0.47 15.15
C VAL A 147 0.09 1.21 16.10
N GLN A 148 0.62 2.37 15.68
CA GLN A 148 1.76 3.02 16.36
C GLN A 148 1.43 3.47 17.79
N LYS A 149 0.20 3.96 17.99
CA LYS A 149 -0.28 4.52 19.27
C LYS A 149 -0.91 3.48 20.20
N ILE A 150 -1.07 2.24 19.76
CA ILE A 150 -1.66 1.17 20.56
C ILE A 150 -0.57 0.57 21.45
N SER A 151 -0.62 0.83 22.75
CA SER A 151 0.42 0.42 23.72
C SER A 151 0.56 -1.09 23.86
N ARG A 152 -0.53 -1.83 23.65
CA ARG A 152 -0.57 -3.30 23.71
C ARG A 152 0.17 -3.98 22.56
N ILE A 153 0.40 -3.28 21.43
CA ILE A 153 1.07 -3.85 20.27
C ILE A 153 2.59 -3.73 20.48
N PRO A 154 3.34 -4.85 20.41
CA PRO A 154 4.79 -4.82 20.50
C PRO A 154 5.46 -4.01 19.36
N GLU A 155 6.64 -3.45 19.64
CA GLU A 155 7.33 -2.55 18.71
C GLU A 155 7.71 -3.23 17.39
N GLU A 156 8.00 -4.53 17.41
CA GLU A 156 8.29 -5.27 16.18
C GLU A 156 7.08 -5.33 15.25
N LEU A 157 5.87 -5.47 15.79
CA LEU A 157 4.64 -5.45 14.99
C LEU A 157 4.33 -4.03 14.50
N LYS A 158 4.60 -3.01 15.31
CA LYS A 158 4.46 -1.61 14.88
C LYS A 158 5.36 -1.28 13.70
N ALA A 159 6.60 -1.79 13.69
CA ALA A 159 7.51 -1.62 12.58
C ALA A 159 7.03 -2.37 11.31
N ILE A 160 6.53 -3.60 11.45
CA ILE A 160 6.04 -4.41 10.32
C ILE A 160 4.78 -3.81 9.69
N PHE A 161 3.86 -3.31 10.52
CA PHE A 161 2.56 -2.78 10.08
C PHE A 161 2.51 -1.25 10.01
N ALA A 162 3.68 -0.61 9.93
CA ALA A 162 3.77 0.82 9.63
C ALA A 162 3.11 1.12 8.27
N THR A 163 2.20 2.09 8.27
CA THR A 163 1.47 2.51 7.08
C THR A 163 2.32 3.42 6.19
N ALA A 164 1.84 3.70 4.98
CA ALA A 164 2.55 4.50 3.99
C ALA A 164 3.04 5.88 4.49
N PHE A 165 2.31 6.52 5.40
CA PHE A 165 2.69 7.81 5.98
C PHE A 165 3.57 7.72 7.24
N GLU A 166 3.74 6.52 7.78
CA GLU A 166 4.56 6.22 8.96
C GLU A 166 5.94 5.69 8.58
N VAL A 167 6.07 5.14 7.36
CA VAL A 167 7.36 4.77 6.77
C VAL A 167 8.09 6.03 6.28
N ASP A 168 9.36 6.21 6.71
CA ASP A 168 10.21 7.27 6.17
C ASP A 168 10.36 7.11 4.66
N THR A 169 10.03 8.17 3.91
CA THR A 169 10.08 8.24 2.45
C THR A 169 11.46 7.86 1.90
N ARG A 170 12.53 8.06 2.67
CA ARG A 170 13.88 7.61 2.34
C ARG A 170 13.91 6.12 2.01
N TRP A 171 13.25 5.27 2.79
CA TRP A 171 13.23 3.82 2.55
C TRP A 171 12.54 3.47 1.24
N ILE A 172 11.49 4.20 0.88
CA ILE A 172 10.76 4.04 -0.39
C ILE A 172 11.70 4.37 -1.57
N VAL A 173 12.41 5.49 -1.48
CA VAL A 173 13.37 5.94 -2.51
C VAL A 173 14.56 4.99 -2.63
N ASP A 174 15.18 4.60 -1.52
CA ASP A 174 16.34 3.69 -1.51
C ASP A 174 15.95 2.29 -2.05
N ALA A 175 14.76 1.79 -1.70
CA ALA A 175 14.26 0.53 -2.23
C ALA A 175 13.97 0.60 -3.74
N ALA A 176 13.37 1.70 -4.20
CA ALA A 176 13.12 1.94 -5.62
C ALA A 176 14.42 2.02 -6.42
N SER A 177 15.45 2.67 -5.87
CA SER A 177 16.78 2.79 -6.49
C SER A 177 17.43 1.42 -6.70
N ARG A 178 17.41 0.59 -5.66
CA ARG A 178 17.94 -0.78 -5.71
C ARG A 178 17.20 -1.69 -6.68
N ARG A 179 15.91 -1.44 -6.95
CA ARG A 179 15.15 -2.14 -8.00
C ARG A 179 15.44 -1.57 -9.39
N GLN A 180 15.55 -0.24 -9.51
CA GLN A 180 15.69 0.45 -10.79
C GLN A 180 16.92 0.02 -11.60
N LYS A 181 18.00 -0.38 -10.93
CA LYS A 181 19.22 -0.91 -11.58
C LYS A 181 18.98 -2.18 -12.41
N TRP A 182 17.86 -2.87 -12.19
CA TRP A 182 17.49 -4.08 -12.92
C TRP A 182 16.39 -3.83 -13.96
N ILE A 183 15.79 -2.64 -13.99
CA ILE A 183 14.62 -2.32 -14.82
C ILE A 183 15.08 -1.48 -16.01
N ASP A 184 14.85 -1.97 -17.23
CA ASP A 184 15.19 -1.29 -18.48
C ASP A 184 14.30 -0.08 -18.77
N GLN A 185 13.02 -0.12 -18.39
CA GLN A 185 12.15 1.05 -18.35
C GLN A 185 12.18 1.71 -16.96
N ALA A 186 11.04 1.94 -16.32
CA ALA A 186 10.92 2.64 -15.04
C ALA A 186 9.86 1.99 -14.12
N GLN A 187 9.56 2.66 -13.01
CA GLN A 187 8.57 2.24 -12.02
C GLN A 187 7.68 3.42 -11.60
N SER A 188 6.37 3.18 -11.50
CA SER A 188 5.42 4.15 -10.94
C SER A 188 5.59 4.22 -9.43
N LEU A 189 6.36 5.20 -8.96
CA LEU A 189 6.72 5.35 -7.55
C LEU A 189 5.95 6.49 -6.89
N ASN A 190 4.90 6.19 -6.14
CA ASN A 190 4.28 7.18 -5.28
C ASN A 190 5.19 7.53 -4.10
N LEU A 191 5.12 8.79 -3.65
CA LEU A 191 5.85 9.27 -2.48
C LEU A 191 4.84 9.73 -1.42
N TYR A 192 4.98 9.22 -0.21
CA TYR A 192 4.12 9.52 0.93
C TYR A 192 4.91 10.35 1.93
N ILE A 193 4.40 11.53 2.27
CA ILE A 193 5.08 12.47 3.17
C ILE A 193 4.09 13.02 4.19
N ALA A 194 4.27 12.63 5.45
CA ALA A 194 3.56 13.24 6.58
C ALA A 194 4.20 14.58 6.98
N GLY A 195 3.36 15.58 7.29
CA GLY A 195 3.79 16.93 7.64
C GLY A 195 4.64 17.55 6.55
N ALA A 196 4.16 17.51 5.31
CA ALA A 196 4.89 17.97 4.14
C ALA A 196 5.17 19.48 4.20
N ASN A 197 6.39 19.87 3.82
CA ASN A 197 6.80 21.26 3.67
C ASN A 197 7.86 21.36 2.55
N GLY A 198 8.14 22.58 2.09
CA GLY A 198 9.07 22.81 0.98
C GLY A 198 10.45 22.18 1.18
N LYS A 199 10.99 22.24 2.41
CA LYS A 199 12.29 21.65 2.75
C LYS A 199 12.28 20.12 2.64
N LYS A 200 11.24 19.44 3.14
CA LYS A 200 11.10 17.99 3.02
C LYS A 200 10.95 17.55 1.56
N LEU A 201 10.18 18.29 0.77
CA LEU A 201 10.01 18.01 -0.66
C LEU A 201 11.34 18.17 -1.41
N ASP A 202 12.06 19.27 -1.18
CA ASP A 202 13.37 19.53 -1.79
C ASP A 202 14.36 18.38 -1.50
N ILE A 203 14.48 17.97 -0.23
CA ILE A 203 15.35 16.86 0.17
C ILE A 203 14.92 15.55 -0.50
N THR A 204 13.62 15.25 -0.52
CA THR A 204 13.10 13.98 -1.05
C THR A 204 13.35 13.86 -2.56
N TYR A 205 13.05 14.89 -3.34
CA TYR A 205 13.24 14.85 -4.79
C TYR A 205 14.71 14.90 -5.20
N LYS A 206 15.55 15.67 -4.49
CA LYS A 206 17.01 15.62 -4.68
C LYS A 206 17.56 14.24 -4.37
N MET A 207 17.07 13.59 -3.30
CA MET A 207 17.45 12.22 -2.98
C MET A 207 17.03 11.24 -4.09
N ALA A 208 15.80 11.32 -4.58
CA ALA A 208 15.33 10.46 -5.68
C ALA A 208 16.23 10.57 -6.92
N TRP A 209 16.62 11.79 -7.28
CA TRP A 209 17.53 12.05 -8.39
C TRP A 209 18.96 11.54 -8.13
N LEU A 210 19.50 11.79 -6.92
CA LEU A 210 20.82 11.31 -6.49
C LEU A 210 20.90 9.78 -6.53
N ARG A 211 19.79 9.12 -6.15
CA ARG A 211 19.62 7.67 -6.15
C ARG A 211 19.32 7.08 -7.53
N GLY A 212 19.45 7.87 -8.60
CA GLY A 212 19.36 7.38 -9.98
C GLY A 212 17.97 6.93 -10.41
N LEU A 213 16.91 7.41 -9.74
CA LEU A 213 15.54 7.11 -10.18
C LEU A 213 15.23 7.81 -11.50
N LYS A 214 14.55 7.09 -12.40
CA LYS A 214 14.06 7.62 -13.67
C LYS A 214 12.76 8.40 -13.50
N THR A 215 11.91 7.96 -12.56
CA THR A 215 10.56 8.51 -12.36
C THR A 215 10.18 8.58 -10.88
N THR A 216 9.43 9.63 -10.55
CA THR A 216 8.51 9.67 -9.40
C THR A 216 7.08 9.77 -9.95
N TYR A 217 6.06 9.48 -9.14
CA TYR A 217 4.66 9.51 -9.56
C TYR A 217 3.83 10.49 -8.71
N TYR A 218 2.77 10.06 -8.02
CA TYR A 218 2.02 10.98 -7.17
C TYR A 218 2.78 11.31 -5.88
N LEU A 219 2.72 12.57 -5.49
CA LEU A 219 2.93 12.99 -4.12
C LEU A 219 1.62 12.83 -3.34
N ARG A 220 1.66 12.03 -2.28
CA ARG A 220 0.61 11.94 -1.26
C ARG A 220 1.14 12.63 -0.02
N ALA A 221 0.62 13.81 0.27
CA ALA A 221 1.06 14.64 1.39
C ALA A 221 -0.06 14.80 2.41
N LEU A 222 0.25 14.60 3.69
CA LEU A 222 -0.60 15.06 4.79
C LEU A 222 -0.03 16.39 5.28
N GLY A 223 -0.91 17.41 5.37
CA GLY A 223 -0.57 18.69 6.00
C GLY A 223 -0.21 18.51 7.48
N ALA A 224 0.49 19.49 8.05
CA ALA A 224 0.84 19.47 9.48
C ALA A 224 -0.39 19.53 10.40
N THR A 225 -1.47 20.14 9.92
CA THR A 225 -2.78 20.17 10.55
C THR A 225 -3.73 19.27 9.76
N SER A 226 -4.01 18.09 10.28
CA SER A 226 -5.28 17.42 10.00
C SER A 226 -6.35 18.25 10.68
N ALA A 227 -7.27 18.86 9.92
CA ALA A 227 -8.48 19.39 10.51
C ALA A 227 -9.09 18.28 11.35
N GLU A 228 -9.26 18.51 12.66
CA GLU A 228 -10.03 17.59 13.50
C GLU A 228 -11.38 17.41 12.79
N LYS A 229 -11.60 16.19 12.29
CA LYS A 229 -12.91 15.84 11.79
C LYS A 229 -13.80 15.83 13.03
N SER A 230 -14.69 16.80 13.12
CA SER A 230 -15.76 16.82 14.12
C SER A 230 -16.57 15.53 13.94
N THR A 231 -16.22 14.49 14.68
CA THR A 231 -17.12 13.37 14.87
C THR A 231 -18.19 13.83 15.83
N ILE A 232 -19.29 14.24 15.21
CA ILE A 232 -20.63 14.27 15.76
C ILE A 232 -20.84 13.06 16.68
N ASN A 233 -21.20 13.37 17.94
CA ASN A 233 -21.83 12.53 18.95
C ASN A 233 -21.02 11.37 19.57
N THR A 234 -20.05 11.70 20.42
CA THR A 234 -19.73 10.88 21.59
C THR A 234 -20.88 11.00 22.61
N GLY A 235 -21.96 10.26 22.35
CA GLY A 235 -23.07 10.08 23.29
C GLY A 235 -22.66 9.26 24.51
N ALA A 236 -21.78 9.81 25.36
CA ALA A 236 -21.41 9.22 26.64
C ALA A 236 -20.77 10.27 27.58
N LEU A 237 -21.49 11.37 27.86
CA LEU A 237 -21.19 12.21 29.01
C LEU A 237 -22.48 12.53 29.76
N ASN A 238 -22.65 11.81 30.87
CA ASN A 238 -23.43 12.18 32.06
C ASN A 238 -24.93 12.45 31.88
N ALA A 239 -25.72 11.37 32.01
CA ALA A 239 -27.08 11.49 32.47
C ALA A 239 -27.09 12.04 33.92
N VAL A 240 -27.53 13.29 34.09
CA VAL A 240 -27.94 13.82 35.40
C VAL A 240 -29.45 14.10 35.32
N LYS A 241 -30.19 13.49 36.25
CA LYS A 241 -31.65 13.53 36.36
C LYS A 241 -32.18 14.97 36.53
N PRO A 242 -33.40 15.27 36.06
CA PRO A 242 -33.96 16.63 36.06
C PRO A 242 -34.38 17.06 37.47
N ALA A 243 -34.00 18.28 37.86
CA ALA A 243 -34.57 18.97 39.01
C ALA A 243 -35.67 19.93 38.53
N THR A 244 -36.86 19.77 39.13
CA THR A 244 -38.07 20.55 38.93
C THR A 244 -37.97 21.95 39.53
N VAL A 245 -38.38 22.99 38.79
CA VAL A 245 -38.90 24.26 39.35
C VAL A 245 -40.01 24.80 38.44
N ALA A 246 -41.19 25.05 39.02
CA ALA A 246 -42.37 25.71 38.41
C ALA A 246 -42.09 27.21 38.15
N VAL A 247 -42.80 28.00 37.31
CA VAL A 247 -44.20 28.51 37.35
C VAL A 247 -44.49 29.31 36.00
N PRO A 248 -45.63 30.01 35.74
CA PRO A 248 -46.90 29.59 35.12
C PRO A 248 -47.28 30.19 33.71
N VAL A 249 -48.15 29.43 32.99
CA VAL A 249 -49.42 29.75 32.26
C VAL A 249 -49.51 30.83 31.14
N ALA A 250 -49.91 30.38 29.93
CA ALA A 250 -51.17 30.75 29.20
C ALA A 250 -51.31 29.95 27.86
N ALA A 251 -52.25 28.98 27.76
CA ALA A 251 -53.49 28.99 26.92
C ALA A 251 -53.25 28.57 25.42
N VAL A 252 -53.94 27.64 24.71
CA VAL A 252 -55.14 26.78 24.82
C VAL A 252 -54.97 25.53 23.89
N ALA A 253 -55.69 24.44 24.19
CA ALA A 253 -55.79 23.05 23.63
C ALA A 253 -56.38 22.92 22.18
N PRO A 254 -56.62 21.72 21.56
CA PRO A 254 -56.61 20.32 22.10
C PRO A 254 -55.88 19.22 21.24
N VAL A 255 -55.21 18.25 21.89
CA VAL A 255 -55.59 16.83 22.20
C VAL A 255 -55.79 15.89 20.99
N VAL A 256 -54.86 14.92 20.83
CA VAL A 256 -55.16 13.52 20.46
C VAL A 256 -54.18 12.59 21.22
N GLU A 257 -54.67 11.42 21.60
CA GLU A 257 -54.23 10.48 22.64
C GLU A 257 -52.85 9.81 22.51
N ALA A 258 -52.41 9.30 23.67
CA ALA A 258 -51.12 8.69 23.98
C ALA A 258 -51.07 7.17 23.73
N GLN A 259 -49.86 6.67 23.43
CA GLN A 259 -49.44 5.30 23.78
C GLN A 259 -48.06 5.33 24.46
N LYS A 260 -47.92 4.49 25.50
CA LYS A 260 -46.82 4.43 26.48
C LYS A 260 -45.66 3.56 25.96
N PRO A 261 -44.40 3.75 26.41
CA PRO A 261 -43.22 3.07 25.85
C PRO A 261 -42.96 1.70 26.50
N GLU A 262 -42.57 0.73 25.68
CA GLU A 262 -41.98 -0.55 26.12
C GLU A 262 -40.48 -0.41 26.44
N ALA A 263 -40.02 -1.21 27.39
CA ALA A 263 -38.66 -1.22 27.93
C ALA A 263 -37.63 -1.80 26.92
N PRO A 264 -36.34 -1.38 26.97
CA PRO A 264 -35.34 -1.97 26.10
C PRO A 264 -34.90 -3.34 26.62
N ALA A 265 -34.97 -4.33 25.72
CA ALA A 265 -34.42 -5.67 25.90
C ALA A 265 -32.88 -5.62 25.98
N GLU A 266 -32.32 -6.52 26.78
CA GLU A 266 -30.89 -6.72 27.00
C GLU A 266 -30.20 -7.22 25.71
N GLU A 267 -29.19 -6.49 25.22
CA GLU A 267 -28.38 -6.89 24.06
C GLU A 267 -27.27 -7.88 24.49
N GLU A 268 -27.59 -9.17 24.51
CA GLU A 268 -26.58 -10.23 24.39
C GLU A 268 -26.24 -10.45 22.91
N GLY A 269 -25.28 -9.69 22.37
CA GLY A 269 -25.06 -9.68 20.92
C GLY A 269 -23.65 -9.37 20.41
N PHE A 270 -22.58 -9.65 21.17
CA PHE A 270 -21.20 -9.40 20.69
C PHE A 270 -20.19 -10.52 20.97
N ALA A 271 -20.64 -11.77 21.12
CA ALA A 271 -19.74 -12.90 21.37
C ALA A 271 -19.21 -13.62 20.11
N GLN A 272 -19.74 -13.35 18.91
CA GLN A 272 -19.27 -14.00 17.68
C GLN A 272 -19.08 -13.00 16.56
N ALA A 273 -17.81 -12.76 16.20
CA ALA A 273 -17.48 -12.09 14.95
C ALA A 273 -18.00 -12.94 13.79
N ALA A 274 -18.74 -12.32 12.87
CA ALA A 274 -19.19 -12.97 11.64
C ALA A 274 -17.99 -13.61 10.92
N PRO A 275 -18.14 -14.83 10.37
CA PRO A 275 -17.06 -15.50 9.66
C PRO A 275 -16.54 -14.60 8.54
N VAL A 276 -15.21 -14.51 8.44
CA VAL A 276 -14.52 -13.76 7.39
C VAL A 276 -15.02 -14.29 6.04
N PRO A 277 -15.57 -13.44 5.15
CA PRO A 277 -15.91 -13.89 3.81
C PRO A 277 -14.64 -14.39 3.14
N MET A 278 -14.53 -15.71 2.96
CA MET A 278 -13.50 -16.26 2.10
C MET A 278 -13.87 -15.86 0.68
N ALA A 279 -13.14 -14.90 0.10
CA ALA A 279 -13.16 -14.74 -1.34
C ALA A 279 -12.82 -16.11 -1.94
N CYS A 280 -13.71 -16.63 -2.80
CA CYS A 280 -13.55 -17.97 -3.35
C CYS A 280 -12.19 -18.08 -4.03
N SER A 281 -11.40 -19.08 -3.60
CA SER A 281 -10.16 -19.44 -4.28
C SER A 281 -10.46 -19.89 -5.71
N ILE A 282 -9.58 -19.58 -6.66
CA ILE A 282 -9.69 -20.06 -8.06
C ILE A 282 -9.64 -21.59 -8.15
N ASP A 283 -9.13 -22.24 -7.10
CA ASP A 283 -8.99 -23.69 -6.99
C ASP A 283 -10.21 -24.38 -6.34
N ASN A 284 -11.28 -23.63 -6.02
CA ASN A 284 -12.49 -24.19 -5.41
C ASN A 284 -13.76 -23.81 -6.21
N PRO A 285 -14.10 -24.58 -7.26
CA PRO A 285 -15.19 -24.26 -8.18
C PRO A 285 -16.61 -24.44 -7.60
N ASP A 286 -16.76 -25.04 -6.42
CA ASP A 286 -18.07 -25.31 -5.79
C ASP A 286 -18.43 -24.32 -4.66
N CYS A 287 -17.80 -23.15 -4.64
CA CYS A 287 -18.06 -22.12 -3.64
C CYS A 287 -19.42 -21.42 -3.85
N GLU A 288 -20.40 -21.67 -2.99
CA GLU A 288 -21.78 -21.11 -3.05
C GLU A 288 -21.88 -19.58 -2.83
N ALA A 289 -20.77 -18.86 -2.68
CA ALA A 289 -20.77 -17.41 -2.37
C ALA A 289 -20.94 -16.49 -3.60
N CYS A 290 -21.42 -17.00 -4.74
CA CYS A 290 -21.63 -16.24 -5.98
C CYS A 290 -23.02 -16.48 -6.63
N GLN A 291 -24.07 -16.74 -5.84
CA GLN A 291 -25.46 -16.48 -6.26
C GLN A 291 -26.03 -15.28 -5.51
#